data_AF-A0A2A6RLK4-F1
#
_entry.id   AF-A0A2A6RLK4-F1
#
_cell.length_a   1.000
_cell.length_b   1.000
_cell.length_c   1.000
_cell.angle_alpha   90.00
_cell.angle_beta   90.00
_cell.angle_gamma   90.00
#
_symmetry.space_group_name_H-M   'P 1'
#
loop_
_entity.id
_entity.type
_entity.pdbx_description
1 polymer ?
#
loop_
_entity_poly.entity_id
_entity_poly.type
_entity_poly.pdbx_seq_one_letter_code
_entity_poly.pdbx_strand_id
1 'polypeptide(L)'
;MIIQIPQNDDSVTVVFRLPTSIWADSVYLVGDFNAWSTRATPMKRGEHYWEVKLSLSSGGRYYYAYLVDGMDWCSEALPIQPSNSAAPPITFLPIEIAQARACACAD
;
A
#
# COMPACT_ATOMS: atom_id res chain seq x y z
N MET A 1 5.71 5.49 -4.17
CA MET A 1 4.75 6.61 -4.17
C MET A 1 3.32 6.09 -4.03
N ILE A 2 2.44 6.90 -3.46
CA ILE A 2 1.01 6.63 -3.37
C ILE A 2 0.27 7.72 -4.15
N ILE A 3 -0.58 7.32 -5.09
CA ILE A 3 -1.41 8.22 -5.90
C ILE A 3 -2.86 7.99 -5.50
N GLN A 4 -3.61 9.07 -5.29
CA GLN A 4 -5.02 9.02 -4.90
C GLN A 4 -5.86 9.80 -5.90
N ILE A 5 -6.88 9.13 -6.46
CA ILE A 5 -7.78 9.68 -7.46
C ILE A 5 -9.20 9.60 -6.88
N PRO A 6 -9.75 10.71 -6.35
CA PRO A 6 -11.14 10.78 -5.91
C PRO A 6 -12.08 10.33 -7.03
N GLN A 7 -13.11 9.58 -6.70
CA GLN A 7 -14.15 9.19 -7.65
C GLN A 7 -15.41 10.05 -7.47
N ASN A 8 -16.40 9.86 -8.34
CA ASN A 8 -17.71 10.52 -8.22
C ASN A 8 -18.57 9.90 -7.10
N ASP A 9 -18.19 8.72 -6.61
CA ASP A 9 -18.73 8.11 -5.40
C ASP A 9 -17.81 8.42 -4.20
N ASP A 10 -18.23 8.12 -2.98
CA ASP A 10 -17.42 8.29 -1.75
C ASP A 10 -16.15 7.42 -1.70
N SER A 11 -15.72 6.85 -2.83
CA SER A 11 -14.49 6.06 -2.97
C SER A 11 -13.33 6.85 -3.58
N VAL A 12 -12.14 6.33 -3.32
CA VAL A 12 -10.88 6.83 -3.85
C VAL A 12 -10.17 5.65 -4.49
N THR A 13 -9.82 5.81 -5.77
CA THR A 13 -8.86 4.92 -6.41
C THR A 13 -7.47 5.24 -5.89
N VAL A 14 -6.84 4.27 -5.25
CA VAL A 14 -5.48 4.39 -4.71
C VAL A 14 -4.54 3.50 -5.51
N VAL A 15 -3.45 4.08 -6.00
CA VAL A 15 -2.38 3.36 -6.69
C VAL A 15 -1.13 3.39 -5.84
N PHE A 16 -0.68 2.23 -5.39
CA PHE A 16 0.59 2.04 -4.71
C PHE A 16 1.67 1.71 -5.73
N ARG A 17 2.80 2.41 -5.67
CA ARG A 17 3.97 2.12 -6.49
C ARG A 17 5.23 1.99 -5.67
N LEU A 18 6.00 0.94 -5.95
CA LEU A 18 7.32 0.68 -5.39
C LEU A 18 8.33 0.56 -6.54
N PRO A 19 9.50 1.22 -6.51
CA PRO A 19 10.47 1.13 -7.61
C PRO A 19 10.93 -0.31 -7.87
N THR A 20 11.12 -0.69 -9.14
CA THR A 20 11.68 -2.00 -9.51
C THR A 20 13.19 -2.10 -9.25
N SER A 21 13.83 -1.04 -8.76
CA SER A 21 15.24 -1.04 -8.34
C SER A 21 15.51 -1.91 -7.12
N ILE A 22 14.46 -2.27 -6.36
CA ILE A 22 14.59 -3.31 -5.33
C ILE A 22 14.77 -4.66 -6.00
N TRP A 23 15.69 -5.47 -5.48
CA TRP A 23 15.81 -6.86 -5.91
C TRP A 23 14.65 -7.64 -5.29
N ALA A 24 13.65 -8.00 -6.11
CA ALA A 24 12.46 -8.72 -5.68
C ALA A 24 11.93 -9.62 -6.80
N ASP A 25 11.49 -10.82 -6.45
CA ASP A 25 10.73 -11.72 -7.33
C ASP A 25 9.21 -11.53 -7.18
N SER A 26 8.78 -11.13 -5.98
CA SER A 26 7.39 -10.85 -5.64
C SER A 26 7.27 -9.75 -4.59
N VAL A 27 6.24 -8.92 -4.73
CA VAL A 27 5.91 -7.88 -3.74
C VAL A 27 4.42 -7.95 -3.45
N TYR A 28 4.08 -8.00 -2.17
CA TYR A 28 2.71 -7.93 -1.69
C TYR A 28 2.52 -6.65 -0.89
N LEU A 29 1.40 -5.99 -1.11
CA LEU A 29 0.94 -4.93 -0.24
C LEU A 29 0.14 -5.58 0.91
N VAL A 30 0.40 -5.19 2.15
CA VAL A 30 -0.26 -5.75 3.33
C VAL A 30 -0.75 -4.61 4.22
N GLY A 31 -1.98 -4.67 4.73
CA GLY A 31 -2.53 -3.62 5.59
C GLY A 31 -3.89 -3.96 6.16
N ASP A 32 -4.49 -3.05 6.91
CA ASP A 32 -5.80 -3.33 7.51
C ASP A 32 -6.92 -3.50 6.46
N PHE A 33 -6.83 -2.80 5.33
CA PHE A 33 -7.78 -2.93 4.20
C PHE A 33 -7.82 -4.32 3.58
N ASN A 34 -6.80 -5.16 3.79
CA ASN A 34 -6.77 -6.55 3.32
C ASN A 34 -6.69 -7.55 4.49
N ALA A 35 -7.08 -7.13 5.70
CA ALA A 35 -7.00 -7.90 6.93
C ALA A 35 -5.59 -8.47 7.21
N TRP A 36 -4.55 -7.72 6.88
CA TRP A 36 -3.14 -8.10 7.07
C TRP A 36 -2.72 -9.37 6.31
N SER A 37 -3.47 -9.74 5.27
CA SER A 37 -3.12 -10.91 4.45
C SER A 37 -1.84 -10.68 3.67
N THR A 38 -0.90 -11.60 3.80
CA THR A 38 0.38 -11.61 3.07
C THR A 38 0.27 -12.06 1.61
N ARG A 39 -0.94 -12.45 1.17
CA ARG A 39 -1.18 -13.04 -0.15
C ARG A 39 -2.34 -12.39 -0.93
N ALA A 40 -3.23 -11.65 -0.25
CA ALA A 40 -4.46 -11.14 -0.87
C ALA A 40 -4.23 -10.04 -1.93
N THR A 41 -3.15 -9.26 -1.80
CA THR A 41 -2.88 -8.09 -2.67
C THR A 41 -1.48 -8.13 -3.25
N PRO A 42 -1.21 -9.01 -4.23
CA PRO A 42 0.04 -9.02 -4.98
C PRO A 42 0.18 -7.75 -5.84
N MET A 43 1.39 -7.21 -5.91
CA MET A 43 1.73 -6.12 -6.82
C MET A 43 2.22 -6.66 -8.15
N LYS A 44 1.84 -5.99 -9.24
CA LYS A 44 2.27 -6.32 -10.59
C LYS A 44 3.59 -5.63 -10.92
N ARG A 45 4.59 -6.38 -11.36
CA ARG A 45 5.86 -5.83 -11.85
C ARG A 45 5.68 -5.16 -13.22
N GLY A 46 5.93 -3.86 -13.29
CA GLY A 46 6.08 -3.10 -14.53
C GLY A 46 7.55 -2.86 -14.88
N GLU A 47 7.82 -1.97 -15.84
CA GLU A 47 9.19 -1.63 -16.25
C GLU A 47 9.95 -0.86 -15.15
N HIS A 48 9.30 0.14 -14.55
CA HIS A 48 9.91 1.04 -13.55
C HIS A 48 9.36 0.86 -12.13
N TYR A 49 8.17 0.28 -12.00
CA TYR A 49 7.48 0.16 -10.71
C TYR A 49 6.73 -1.16 -10.58
N TRP A 50 6.73 -1.70 -9.38
CA TRP A 50 5.68 -2.58 -8.89
C TRP A 50 4.44 -1.74 -8.62
N GLU A 51 3.27 -2.19 -9.06
CA GLU A 51 2.02 -1.45 -8.93
C GLU A 51 0.86 -2.32 -8.46
N VAL A 52 0.01 -1.75 -7.59
CA VAL A 52 -1.34 -2.28 -7.31
C VAL A 52 -2.34 -1.13 -7.22
N LYS A 53 -3.56 -1.39 -7.69
CA LYS A 53 -4.68 -0.46 -7.67
C LYS A 53 -5.77 -0.98 -6.74
N LEU A 54 -6.20 -0.16 -5.80
CA LEU A 54 -7.27 -0.45 -4.85
C LEU A 54 -8.38 0.61 -4.96
N SER A 55 -9.62 0.21 -4.65
CA SER A 55 -10.72 1.15 -4.41
C SER A 55 -11.04 1.12 -2.93
N LEU A 56 -10.90 2.25 -2.26
CA LEU A 56 -11.09 2.38 -0.81
C LEU A 56 -12.06 3.52 -0.50
N SER A 57 -12.79 3.43 0.60
CA SER A 57 -13.64 4.52 1.08
C SER A 57 -12.79 5.73 1.49
N SER A 58 -13.26 6.92 1.12
CA SER A 58 -12.65 8.20 1.50
C SER A 58 -12.76 8.47 3.00
N GLY A 59 -11.95 9.40 3.50
CA GLY A 59 -11.99 9.88 4.90
C GLY A 59 -11.30 8.96 5.91
N GLY A 60 -10.77 7.81 5.46
CA GLY A 60 -10.13 6.82 6.31
C GLY A 60 -8.63 7.04 6.55
N ARG A 61 -8.13 6.33 7.57
CA ARG A 61 -6.70 6.08 7.77
C ARG A 61 -6.46 4.59 7.60
N TYR A 62 -5.45 4.23 6.83
CA TYR A 62 -5.05 2.84 6.63
C TYR A 62 -3.58 2.66 7.00
N TYR A 63 -3.28 1.59 7.70
CA TYR A 63 -1.92 1.13 7.97
C TYR A 63 -1.48 0.17 6.87
N TYR A 64 -0.22 0.29 6.46
CA TYR A 64 0.32 -0.57 5.41
C TYR A 64 1.80 -0.89 5.61
N ALA A 65 2.21 -2.00 5.01
CA ALA A 65 3.59 -2.38 4.75
C ALA A 65 3.67 -3.17 3.43
N TYR A 66 4.89 -3.30 2.90
CA TYR A 66 5.23 -4.16 1.78
C TYR A 66 5.90 -5.43 2.31
N LEU A 67 5.53 -6.57 1.74
CA LEU A 67 6.20 -7.85 1.93
C LEU A 67 6.87 -8.27 0.63
N VAL A 68 8.19 -8.27 0.64
CA VAL A 68 9.06 -8.63 -0.48
C VAL A 68 9.50 -10.09 -0.30
N ASP A 69 9.31 -10.89 -1.35
CA ASP A 69 9.72 -12.30 -1.41
C ASP A 69 9.25 -13.16 -0.23
N GLY A 70 8.13 -12.75 0.39
CA GLY A 70 7.51 -13.45 1.53
C GLY A 70 8.27 -13.34 2.85
N MET A 71 9.41 -12.63 2.92
CA MET A 71 10.27 -12.60 4.09
C MET A 71 10.65 -11.17 4.54
N ASP A 72 10.92 -10.29 3.58
CA ASP A 72 11.44 -8.95 3.83
C ASP A 72 10.31 -7.94 3.93
N TRP A 73 10.22 -7.28 5.08
CA TRP A 73 9.18 -6.28 5.34
C TRP A 73 9.74 -4.88 5.13
N CYS A 74 9.01 -4.05 4.40
CA CYS A 74 9.35 -2.65 4.17
C CYS A 74 8.13 -1.77 4.43
N SER A 75 8.24 -0.80 5.32
CA SER A 75 7.20 0.20 5.59
C SER A 75 7.68 1.61 5.26
N GLU A 76 8.46 1.75 4.19
CA GLU A 76 8.97 3.06 3.80
C GLU A 76 7.82 4.04 3.55
N ALA A 77 7.90 5.20 4.21
CA ALA A 77 6.97 6.29 4.05
C ALA A 77 7.16 6.88 2.64
N LEU A 78 6.32 6.45 1.71
CA LEU A 78 6.43 6.92 0.34
C LEU A 78 5.91 8.35 0.25
N PRO A 79 6.54 9.23 -0.56
CA PRO A 79 5.98 10.55 -0.80
C PRO A 79 4.57 10.39 -1.38
N ILE A 80 3.59 10.98 -0.69
CA ILE A 80 2.22 11.11 -1.17
C ILE A 80 2.26 12.21 -2.23
N GLN A 81 1.96 11.89 -3.48
CA GLN A 81 1.82 12.96 -4.47
C GLN A 81 0.57 13.77 -4.12
N PRO A 82 0.69 15.11 -3.97
CA PRO A 82 -0.45 15.92 -3.62
C PRO A 82 -1.52 15.78 -4.71
N SER A 83 -2.69 15.30 -4.31
CA SER A 83 -3.93 15.62 -5.00
C SER A 83 -4.03 17.16 -5.05
N ASN A 84 -4.57 17.74 -6.13
CA ASN A 84 -4.80 19.19 -6.27
C ASN A 84 -5.78 19.79 -5.22
N SER A 85 -6.01 19.13 -4.08
CA SER A 85 -6.90 19.52 -2.99
C SER A 85 -6.12 19.63 -1.68
N ALA A 86 -6.56 20.54 -0.80
CA ALA A 86 -5.91 20.97 0.44
C ALA A 86 -5.64 19.87 1.49
N ALA A 87 -6.13 18.64 1.30
CA ALA A 87 -5.80 17.46 2.08
C ALA A 87 -6.00 16.18 1.22
N PRO A 88 -5.19 15.12 1.41
CA PRO A 88 -5.40 13.86 0.73
C PRO A 88 -6.72 13.21 1.22
N PRO A 89 -7.52 12.60 0.32
CA PRO A 89 -8.80 12.02 0.71
C PRO A 89 -8.67 10.78 1.60
N ILE A 90 -7.51 10.12 1.58
CA ILE A 90 -7.16 9.01 2.48
C ILE A 90 -5.77 9.25 3.07
N THR A 91 -5.59 8.94 4.36
CA THR A 91 -4.26 8.94 4.99
C THR A 91 -3.70 7.53 5.03
N PHE A 92 -2.52 7.32 4.47
CA PHE A 92 -1.77 6.07 4.61
C PHE A 92 -0.65 6.25 5.61
N LEU A 93 -0.58 5.35 6.58
CA LEU A 93 0.41 5.36 7.65
C LEU A 93 1.27 4.11 7.53
N PRO A 94 2.60 4.25 7.48
CA PRO A 94 3.48 3.09 7.62
C PRO A 94 3.30 2.50 9.02
N ILE A 95 3.36 1.18 9.12
CA ILE A 95 3.36 0.46 10.40
C ILE A 95 4.78 0.02 10.79
N GLU A 96 5.05 -0.11 12.08
CA GLU A 96 6.28 -0.73 12.58
C GLU A 96 6.40 -2.18 12.07
N ILE A 97 7.58 -2.58 11.61
CA ILE A 97 7.79 -3.92 11.01
C ILE A 97 7.45 -5.04 12.00
N ALA A 98 7.80 -4.87 13.29
CA ALA A 98 7.47 -5.85 14.33
C ALA A 98 5.95 -6.01 14.49
N GLN A 99 5.19 -4.92 14.38
CA GLN A 99 3.74 -4.94 14.47
C GLN A 99 3.11 -5.52 13.19
N ALA A 100 3.63 -5.20 12.01
CA ALA A 100 3.17 -5.78 10.74
C ALA A 100 3.24 -7.31 10.75
N ARG A 101 4.38 -7.84 11.22
CA ARG A 101 4.59 -9.29 11.40
C ARG A 101 3.58 -9.90 12.37
N ALA A 102 3.36 -9.24 13.52
CA ALA A 102 2.40 -9.73 14.51
C ALA A 102 0.97 -9.78 13.96
N CYS A 103 0.54 -8.75 13.22
CA CYS A 103 -0.78 -8.71 12.61
C CYS A 103 -0.96 -9.76 11.51
N ALA A 104 0.08 -10.04 10.73
CA ALA A 104 0.05 -11.06 9.68
C ALA A 104 0.04 -12.51 10.20
N CYS A 105 0.50 -12.73 11.44
CA CYS A 105 0.55 -14.06 12.07
C CYS A 105 -0.69 -14.41 12.90
N ALA A 106 -1.66 -13.51 13.02
CA ALA A 106 -2.82 -13.67 13.93
C ALA A 106 -3.95 -14.57 13.36
N ASP A 107 -3.66 -15.45 12.41
CA ASP A 107 -4.60 -16.39 11.77
C ASP A 107 -4.58 -17.77 12.44
#